data_AF-A0A2T5BYR4-F1
#
_entry.id   AF-A0A2T5BYR4-F1
#
_cell.length_a   1.000
_cell.length_b   1.000
_cell.length_c   1.000
_cell.angle_alpha   90.00
_cell.angle_beta   90.00
_cell.angle_gamma   90.00
#
_symmetry.space_group_name_H-M   'P 1'
#
loop_
_entity.id
_entity.type
_entity.pdbx_description
1 polymer ?
#
loop_
_entity_poly.entity_id
_entity_poly.type
_entity_poly.pdbx_seq_one_letter_code
_entity_poly.pdbx_strand_id
1 'polypeptide(L)'
;MPKFSLSFETKIMTSEEIQQLIIEWGDVRYLPDYFHRHPEEMHKLVEIVFSESHSSNWRAAWLLDKINEKDPIQVHEFIPPIIDFAYSTENGSKLRHLLKIISLHEIPREQAGKLFDYAFSVFTNPNYAIAIRVHAMQILFEISEMEYELKPELISLIENELEIHPSPGIKSRGTKLLRKLCKQTNR
;
A
#
# COMPACT_ATOMS: atom_id res chain seq x y z
N MET A 1 -13.48 -16.27 -27.28
CA MET A 1 -12.11 -15.75 -27.26
C MET A 1 -12.16 -14.36 -27.88
N PRO A 2 -11.94 -13.26 -27.14
CA PRO A 2 -11.85 -11.97 -27.78
C PRO A 2 -10.51 -11.88 -28.52
N LYS A 3 -10.60 -11.58 -29.81
CA LYS A 3 -9.48 -11.20 -30.67
C LYS A 3 -9.02 -9.80 -30.26
N PHE A 4 -8.04 -9.69 -29.37
CA PHE A 4 -7.25 -8.47 -29.25
C PHE A 4 -5.88 -8.78 -29.85
N SER A 5 -5.68 -8.24 -31.05
CA SER A 5 -4.49 -8.40 -31.88
C SER A 5 -3.28 -7.73 -31.25
N LEU A 6 -2.09 -8.20 -31.67
CA LEU A 6 -0.72 -7.71 -31.45
C LEU A 6 -0.48 -6.17 -31.59
N SER A 7 -1.50 -5.35 -31.77
CA SER A 7 -1.44 -3.90 -31.96
C SER A 7 -1.19 -3.08 -30.68
N PHE A 8 -1.29 -3.69 -29.49
CA PHE A 8 -0.99 -3.03 -28.21
C PHE A 8 0.47 -3.19 -27.76
N GLU A 9 1.29 -3.96 -28.49
CA GLU A 9 2.66 -4.21 -28.06
C GLU A 9 3.60 -3.01 -28.27
N THR A 10 3.23 -2.01 -29.07
CA THR A 10 4.10 -0.85 -29.38
C THR A 10 3.42 0.52 -29.26
N LYS A 11 2.15 0.58 -28.84
CA LYS A 11 1.40 1.85 -28.74
C LYS A 11 1.52 2.41 -27.32
N ILE A 12 2.06 3.62 -27.18
CA ILE A 12 1.95 4.40 -25.94
C ILE A 12 0.49 4.76 -25.72
N MET A 13 -0.07 4.35 -24.58
CA MET A 13 -1.46 4.63 -24.20
C MET A 13 -1.59 5.98 -23.51
N THR A 14 -2.74 6.65 -23.68
CA THR A 14 -3.08 7.84 -22.89
C THR A 14 -3.57 7.46 -21.49
N SER A 15 -3.58 8.42 -20.56
CA SER A 15 -4.13 8.19 -19.20
C SER A 15 -5.60 7.77 -19.25
N GLU A 16 -6.39 8.33 -20.18
CA GLU A 16 -7.79 7.96 -20.39
C GLU A 16 -7.95 6.54 -20.92
N GLU A 17 -7.11 6.11 -21.87
CA GLU A 17 -7.13 4.73 -22.38
C GLU A 17 -6.80 3.73 -21.27
N ILE A 18 -5.78 4.02 -20.45
CA ILE A 18 -5.40 3.19 -19.29
C ILE A 18 -6.55 3.17 -18.27
N GLN A 19 -7.13 4.32 -17.95
CA GLN A 19 -8.23 4.42 -16.99
C GLN A 19 -9.46 3.65 -17.48
N GLN A 20 -9.79 3.72 -18.76
CA GLN A 20 -10.92 2.99 -19.34
C GLN A 20 -10.72 1.47 -19.20
N LEU A 21 -9.51 0.96 -19.51
CA LEU A 21 -9.20 -0.47 -19.33
C LEU A 21 -9.31 -0.91 -17.87
N ILE A 22 -8.88 -0.07 -16.92
CA ILE A 22 -9.02 -0.31 -15.48
C ILE A 22 -10.50 -0.33 -15.06
N ILE A 23 -11.31 0.61 -15.55
CA ILE A 23 -12.74 0.73 -15.23
C ILE A 23 -13.54 -0.44 -15.81
N GLU A 24 -13.29 -0.83 -17.05
CA GLU A 24 -13.98 -1.94 -17.70
C GLU A 24 -13.57 -3.29 -17.11
N TRP A 25 -12.44 -3.35 -16.40
CA TRP A 25 -11.86 -4.57 -15.83
C TRP A 25 -11.75 -5.70 -16.87
N GLY A 26 -11.53 -5.30 -18.13
CA GLY A 26 -11.33 -6.22 -19.23
C GLY A 26 -9.90 -6.74 -19.19
N ASP A 27 -9.10 -6.24 -20.12
CA ASP A 27 -7.71 -6.66 -20.33
C ASP A 27 -6.71 -6.02 -19.33
N VAL A 28 -7.16 -5.80 -18.07
CA VAL A 28 -6.32 -5.28 -16.96
C VAL A 28 -5.09 -6.15 -16.68
N ARG A 29 -5.14 -7.43 -17.07
CA ARG A 29 -4.04 -8.40 -16.92
C ARG A 29 -2.82 -8.10 -17.78
N TYR A 30 -2.96 -7.31 -18.84
CA TYR A 30 -1.86 -6.92 -19.73
C TYR A 30 -1.16 -5.65 -19.25
N LEU A 31 -1.81 -4.85 -18.39
CA LEU A 31 -1.25 -3.59 -17.92
C LEU A 31 0.08 -3.75 -17.15
N PRO A 32 0.29 -4.78 -16.30
CA PRO A 32 1.61 -4.99 -15.69
C PRO A 32 2.73 -5.13 -16.72
N ASP A 33 2.50 -5.89 -17.79
CA ASP A 33 3.50 -6.11 -18.84
C ASP A 33 3.69 -4.88 -19.74
N TYR A 34 2.66 -4.03 -19.87
CA TYR A 34 2.78 -2.72 -20.49
C TYR A 34 3.69 -1.80 -19.67
N PHE A 35 3.42 -1.63 -18.38
CA PHE A 35 4.23 -0.77 -17.51
C PHE A 35 5.65 -1.29 -17.33
N HIS A 36 5.87 -2.60 -17.34
CA HIS A 36 7.22 -3.16 -17.34
C HIS A 36 8.03 -2.77 -18.59
N ARG A 37 7.38 -2.67 -19.75
CA ARG A 37 8.03 -2.27 -21.01
C ARG A 37 8.13 -0.76 -21.20
N HIS A 38 7.27 -0.01 -20.51
CA HIS A 38 7.18 1.45 -20.56
C HIS A 38 7.26 2.05 -19.14
N PRO A 39 8.38 1.89 -18.42
CA PRO A 39 8.51 2.39 -17.06
C PRO A 39 8.34 3.90 -16.96
N GLU A 40 8.69 4.66 -18.00
CA GLU A 40 8.47 6.10 -18.10
C GLU A 40 6.99 6.50 -17.99
N GLU A 41 6.07 5.57 -18.27
CA GLU A 41 4.62 5.80 -18.25
C GLU A 41 3.97 5.51 -16.89
N MET A 42 4.75 5.10 -15.89
CA MET A 42 4.24 4.78 -14.54
C MET A 42 3.52 5.95 -13.89
N HIS A 43 3.94 7.19 -14.17
CA HIS A 43 3.29 8.40 -13.66
C HIS A 43 1.79 8.43 -13.99
N LYS A 44 1.38 7.96 -15.18
CA LYS A 44 -0.03 7.89 -15.58
C LYS A 44 -0.86 6.97 -14.70
N LEU A 45 -0.30 5.81 -14.31
CA LEU A 45 -0.99 4.91 -13.39
C LEU A 45 -1.15 5.57 -12.03
N VAL A 46 -0.10 6.23 -11.54
CA VAL A 46 -0.09 6.90 -10.24
C VAL A 46 -1.09 8.06 -10.20
N GLU A 47 -1.21 8.84 -11.29
CA GLU A 47 -2.26 9.86 -11.45
C GLU A 47 -3.67 9.27 -11.32
N ILE A 48 -3.92 8.11 -11.94
CA ILE A 48 -5.23 7.43 -11.84
C ILE A 48 -5.48 6.92 -10.42
N VAL A 49 -4.44 6.44 -9.72
CA VAL A 49 -4.53 6.04 -8.30
C VAL A 49 -4.96 7.23 -7.44
N PHE A 50 -4.33 8.39 -7.65
CA PHE A 50 -4.60 9.62 -6.88
C PHE A 50 -5.92 10.29 -7.25
N SER A 51 -6.49 9.95 -8.40
CA SER A 51 -7.76 10.51 -8.84
C SER A 51 -8.95 9.88 -8.11
N GLU A 52 -9.77 10.72 -7.48
CA GLU A 52 -11.09 10.35 -6.95
C GLU A 52 -12.23 10.55 -7.97
N SER A 53 -11.90 10.77 -9.26
CA SER A 53 -12.90 11.04 -10.30
C SER A 53 -13.82 9.87 -10.62
N HIS A 54 -13.44 8.65 -10.23
CA HIS A 54 -14.20 7.45 -10.54
C HIS A 54 -14.14 6.40 -9.43
N SER A 55 -15.29 5.82 -9.07
CA SER A 55 -15.42 4.85 -7.97
C SER A 55 -14.57 3.59 -8.16
N SER A 56 -14.30 3.22 -9.41
CA SER A 56 -13.49 2.05 -9.78
C SER A 56 -11.98 2.31 -9.76
N ASN A 57 -11.49 3.53 -9.47
CA ASN A 57 -10.06 3.83 -9.44
C ASN A 57 -9.29 3.06 -8.35
N TRP A 58 -9.96 2.41 -7.39
CA TRP A 58 -9.31 1.46 -6.48
C TRP A 58 -8.58 0.33 -7.22
N ARG A 59 -9.04 0.01 -8.43
CA ARG A 59 -8.44 -0.98 -9.32
C ARG A 59 -7.07 -0.58 -9.84
N ALA A 60 -6.83 0.73 -9.99
CA ALA A 60 -5.51 1.27 -10.29
C ALA A 60 -4.56 1.03 -9.11
N ALA A 61 -5.04 1.23 -7.87
CA ALA A 61 -4.24 0.96 -6.67
C ALA A 61 -3.92 -0.54 -6.52
N TRP A 62 -4.88 -1.42 -6.86
CA TRP A 62 -4.64 -2.86 -6.96
C TRP A 62 -3.59 -3.21 -8.02
N LEU A 63 -3.66 -2.58 -9.19
CA LEU A 63 -2.70 -2.80 -10.28
C LEU A 63 -1.28 -2.34 -9.86
N LEU A 64 -1.18 -1.17 -9.23
CA LEU A 64 0.09 -0.68 -8.70
C LEU A 64 0.68 -1.64 -7.65
N ASP A 65 -0.15 -2.20 -6.76
CA ASP A 65 0.26 -3.23 -5.81
C ASP A 65 0.76 -4.51 -6.52
N LYS A 66 0.16 -4.88 -7.65
CA LYS A 66 0.63 -6.02 -8.47
C LYS A 66 1.94 -5.75 -9.20
N ILE A 67 2.16 -4.52 -9.65
CA ILE A 67 3.46 -4.11 -10.21
C ILE A 67 4.50 -4.14 -9.09
N ASN A 68 4.20 -3.55 -7.93
CA ASN A 68 5.06 -3.54 -6.76
C ASN A 68 5.49 -4.95 -6.29
N GLU A 69 4.56 -5.92 -6.30
CA GLU A 69 4.86 -7.32 -5.96
C GLU A 69 5.90 -7.97 -6.90
N LYS A 70 5.96 -7.54 -8.16
CA LYS A 70 6.87 -8.08 -9.19
C LYS A 70 8.18 -7.30 -9.28
N ASP A 71 8.09 -5.98 -9.25
CA ASP A 71 9.21 -5.05 -9.42
C ASP A 71 9.01 -3.84 -8.50
N PRO A 72 9.47 -3.91 -7.23
CA PRO A 72 9.32 -2.81 -6.30
C PRO A 72 10.16 -1.59 -6.71
N ILE A 73 11.27 -1.77 -7.44
CA ILE A 73 12.14 -0.66 -7.85
C ILE A 73 11.36 0.35 -8.69
N GLN A 74 10.47 -0.14 -9.56
CA GLN A 74 9.61 0.68 -10.40
C GLN A 74 8.60 1.54 -9.61
N VAL A 75 8.28 1.18 -8.37
CA VAL A 75 7.32 1.90 -7.52
C VAL A 75 8.01 2.83 -6.53
N HIS A 76 9.31 2.63 -6.29
CA HIS A 76 10.08 3.28 -5.23
C HIS A 76 10.01 4.83 -5.28
N GLU A 77 10.15 5.42 -6.47
CA GLU A 77 10.12 6.89 -6.62
C GLU A 77 8.76 7.51 -6.27
N PHE A 78 7.69 6.71 -6.30
CA PHE A 78 6.33 7.16 -6.01
C PHE A 78 5.94 6.99 -4.53
N ILE A 79 6.82 6.44 -3.68
CA ILE A 79 6.50 6.23 -2.26
C ILE A 79 6.16 7.54 -1.53
N PRO A 80 6.96 8.63 -1.65
CA PRO A 80 6.59 9.88 -1.01
C PRO A 80 5.20 10.41 -1.38
N PRO A 81 4.82 10.54 -2.67
CA PRO A 81 3.48 10.99 -3.02
C PRO A 81 2.37 9.96 -2.69
N ILE A 82 2.67 8.66 -2.69
CA ILE A 82 1.71 7.63 -2.23
C ILE A 82 1.38 7.81 -0.74
N ILE A 83 2.38 8.14 0.09
CA ILE A 83 2.19 8.45 1.52
C ILE A 83 1.27 9.68 1.65
N ASP A 84 1.55 10.75 0.92
CA ASP A 84 0.77 11.98 1.00
C ASP A 84 -0.69 11.75 0.58
N PHE A 85 -0.91 10.97 -0.48
CA PHE A 85 -2.25 10.63 -0.94
C PHE A 85 -3.00 9.74 0.05
N ALA A 86 -2.32 8.79 0.70
CA ALA A 86 -2.92 7.89 1.69
C ALA A 86 -3.58 8.65 2.86
N TYR A 87 -3.06 9.83 3.24
CA TYR A 87 -3.68 10.68 4.26
C TYR A 87 -5.05 11.25 3.85
N SER A 88 -5.31 11.39 2.55
CA SER A 88 -6.44 12.14 2.02
C SER A 88 -7.57 11.26 1.46
N THR A 89 -7.26 10.03 1.04
CA THR A 89 -8.27 9.17 0.43
C THR A 89 -9.24 8.60 1.46
N GLU A 90 -10.54 8.78 1.23
CA GLU A 90 -11.62 8.13 2.00
C GLU A 90 -11.95 6.73 1.44
N ASN A 91 -11.37 6.36 0.31
CA ASN A 91 -11.62 5.07 -0.33
C ASN A 91 -10.82 3.96 0.36
N GLY A 92 -11.48 3.21 1.25
CA GLY A 92 -10.84 2.10 1.98
C GLY A 92 -10.23 1.00 1.10
N SER A 93 -10.71 0.83 -0.15
CA SER A 93 -10.12 -0.14 -1.08
C SER A 93 -8.78 0.36 -1.63
N LYS A 94 -8.68 1.65 -1.97
CA LYS A 94 -7.38 2.28 -2.30
C LYS A 94 -6.45 2.23 -1.10
N LEU A 95 -6.91 2.76 0.04
CA LEU A 95 -6.10 2.89 1.25
C LEU A 95 -5.42 1.57 1.65
N ARG A 96 -6.13 0.44 1.56
CA ARG A 96 -5.56 -0.88 1.81
C ARG A 96 -4.32 -1.18 0.96
N HIS A 97 -4.41 -0.95 -0.36
CA HIS A 97 -3.30 -1.20 -1.27
C HIS A 97 -2.16 -0.21 -1.05
N LEU A 98 -2.47 1.07 -0.81
CA LEU A 98 -1.47 2.10 -0.53
C LEU A 98 -0.67 1.77 0.74
N LEU A 99 -1.34 1.48 1.86
CA LEU A 99 -0.64 1.12 3.10
C LEU A 99 0.16 -0.18 2.96
N LYS A 100 -0.31 -1.14 2.16
CA LYS A 100 0.47 -2.34 1.84
C LYS A 100 1.76 -1.98 1.12
N ILE A 101 1.68 -1.19 0.06
CA ILE A 101 2.85 -0.74 -0.71
C ILE A 101 3.81 0.02 0.22
N ILE A 102 3.32 1.02 0.96
CA ILE A 102 4.14 1.80 1.90
C ILE A 102 4.86 0.88 2.90
N SER A 103 4.18 -0.12 3.45
CA SER A 103 4.76 -1.06 4.41
C SER A 103 5.86 -1.97 3.88
N LEU A 104 6.10 -1.97 2.56
CA LEU A 104 7.10 -2.81 1.88
C LEU A 104 8.29 -2.01 1.36
N HIS A 105 8.31 -0.70 1.60
CA HIS A 105 9.34 0.22 1.10
C HIS A 105 10.05 0.94 2.22
N GLU A 106 11.23 1.48 1.91
CA GLU A 106 11.90 2.42 2.80
C GLU A 106 11.04 3.67 2.96
N ILE A 107 10.77 4.03 4.21
CA ILE A 107 9.96 5.19 4.56
C ILE A 107 10.87 6.43 4.58
N PRO A 108 10.58 7.50 3.82
CA PRO A 108 11.35 8.73 3.87
C PRO A 108 11.38 9.31 5.28
N ARG A 109 12.57 9.60 5.81
CA ARG A 109 12.75 10.13 7.18
C ARG A 109 11.90 11.38 7.45
N GLU A 110 11.75 12.25 6.45
CA GLU A 110 10.96 13.48 6.55
C GLU A 110 9.46 13.22 6.74
N GLN A 111 8.95 12.08 6.25
CA GLN A 111 7.54 11.70 6.37
C GLN A 111 7.28 10.73 7.54
N ALA A 112 8.33 10.13 8.11
CA ALA A 112 8.23 9.08 9.12
C ALA A 112 7.39 9.50 10.33
N GLY A 113 7.59 10.70 10.89
CA GLY A 113 6.82 11.17 12.04
C GLY A 113 5.32 11.27 11.77
N LYS A 114 4.93 11.97 10.70
CA LYS A 114 3.51 12.11 10.32
C LYS A 114 2.88 10.77 9.94
N LEU A 115 3.63 9.91 9.26
CA LEU A 115 3.18 8.57 8.90
C LEU A 115 2.99 7.68 10.13
N PHE A 116 3.83 7.82 11.16
CA PHE A 116 3.67 7.11 12.42
C PHE A 116 2.35 7.49 13.10
N ASP A 117 2.08 8.78 13.27
CA ASP A 117 0.84 9.27 13.90
C ASP A 117 -0.41 8.80 13.13
N TYR A 118 -0.36 8.87 11.80
CA TYR A 118 -1.43 8.38 10.95
C TYR A 118 -1.62 6.87 11.09
N ALA A 119 -0.56 6.07 10.98
CA ALA A 119 -0.62 4.62 11.10
C ALA A 119 -1.11 4.19 12.50
N PHE A 120 -0.72 4.91 13.55
CA PHE A 120 -1.22 4.71 14.91
C PHE A 120 -2.74 4.90 14.97
N SER A 121 -3.25 6.00 14.44
CA SER A 121 -4.69 6.29 14.42
C SER A 121 -5.48 5.24 13.62
N VAL A 122 -4.92 4.76 12.51
CA VAL A 122 -5.53 3.73 11.67
C VAL A 122 -5.53 2.37 12.36
N PHE A 123 -4.42 1.98 12.99
CA PHE A 123 -4.29 0.68 13.64
C PHE A 123 -5.22 0.53 14.84
N THR A 124 -5.35 1.58 15.67
CA THR A 124 -6.15 1.60 16.90
C THR A 124 -7.64 1.84 16.67
N ASN A 125 -8.05 2.27 15.47
CA ASN A 125 -9.45 2.47 15.16
C ASN A 125 -10.10 1.18 14.60
N PRO A 126 -11.01 0.53 15.36
CA PRO A 126 -11.61 -0.74 14.96
C PRO A 126 -12.57 -0.63 13.77
N ASN A 127 -12.94 0.60 13.35
CA ASN A 127 -13.82 0.82 12.21
C ASN A 127 -13.11 0.61 10.86
N TYR A 128 -11.77 0.65 10.84
CA TYR A 128 -11.04 0.30 9.61
C TYR A 128 -11.10 -1.19 9.34
N ALA A 129 -11.16 -1.53 8.05
CA ALA A 129 -11.08 -2.92 7.63
C ALA A 129 -9.79 -3.59 8.14
N ILE A 130 -9.87 -4.86 8.52
CA ILE A 130 -8.76 -5.60 9.17
C ILE A 130 -7.44 -5.51 8.39
N ALA A 131 -7.46 -5.61 7.05
CA ALA A 131 -6.21 -5.52 6.28
C ALA A 131 -5.58 -4.12 6.32
N ILE A 132 -6.38 -3.06 6.35
CA ILE A 132 -5.89 -1.68 6.50
C ILE A 132 -5.15 -1.57 7.84
N ARG A 133 -5.79 -2.05 8.92
CA ARG A 133 -5.19 -2.09 10.27
C ARG A 133 -3.90 -2.92 10.32
N VAL A 134 -3.87 -4.07 9.64
CA VAL A 134 -2.68 -4.93 9.54
C VAL A 134 -1.52 -4.21 8.84
N HIS A 135 -1.78 -3.48 7.76
CA HIS A 135 -0.74 -2.73 7.06
C HIS A 135 -0.27 -1.51 7.87
N ALA A 136 -1.18 -0.80 8.54
CA ALA A 136 -0.81 0.25 9.48
C ALA A 136 0.10 -0.26 10.62
N MET A 137 -0.22 -1.42 11.20
CA MET A 137 0.65 -2.08 12.20
C MET A 137 2.03 -2.44 11.64
N GLN A 138 2.11 -2.87 10.38
CA GLN A 138 3.40 -3.15 9.73
C GLN A 138 4.20 -1.85 9.53
N ILE A 139 3.56 -0.75 9.12
CA ILE A 139 4.21 0.56 8.97
C ILE A 139 4.79 1.04 10.31
N LEU A 140 4.04 0.93 11.41
CA LEU A 140 4.54 1.28 12.75
C LEU A 140 5.80 0.48 13.10
N PHE A 141 5.83 -0.81 12.75
CA PHE A 141 7.01 -1.65 12.92
C PHE A 141 8.19 -1.17 12.07
N GLU A 142 7.99 -0.89 10.77
CA GLU A 142 9.07 -0.39 9.91
C GLU A 142 9.64 0.95 10.43
N ILE A 143 8.79 1.83 10.97
CA ILE A 143 9.25 3.08 11.59
C ILE A 143 10.05 2.82 12.87
N SER A 144 9.63 1.86 13.70
CA SER A 144 10.37 1.47 14.90
C SER A 144 11.74 0.83 14.60
N GLU A 145 11.95 0.31 13.38
CA GLU A 145 13.27 -0.15 12.95
C GLU A 145 14.23 1.02 12.69
N MET A 146 13.71 2.21 12.37
CA MET A 146 14.50 3.44 12.24
C MET A 146 14.78 4.09 13.60
N GLU A 147 13.82 4.02 14.53
CA GLU A 147 13.87 4.67 15.84
C GLU A 147 13.65 3.63 16.96
N TYR A 148 14.75 3.08 17.49
CA TYR A 148 14.73 1.96 18.44
C TYR A 148 13.91 2.24 19.70
N GLU A 149 13.89 3.49 20.15
CA GLU A 149 13.17 3.93 21.35
C GLU A 149 11.66 3.69 21.26
N LEU A 150 11.07 3.58 20.06
CA LEU A 150 9.63 3.35 19.86
C LEU A 150 9.19 1.90 20.10
N LYS A 151 10.13 0.96 20.20
CA LYS A 151 9.82 -0.48 20.23
C LYS A 151 9.05 -0.91 21.48
N PRO A 152 9.38 -0.47 22.71
CA PRO A 152 8.63 -0.82 23.91
C PRO A 152 7.15 -0.38 23.87
N GLU A 153 6.89 0.82 23.36
CA GLU A 153 5.54 1.37 23.18
C GLU A 153 4.79 0.58 22.12
N LEU A 154 5.44 0.25 20.99
CA LEU A 154 4.83 -0.54 19.93
C LEU A 154 4.48 -1.96 20.39
N ILE A 155 5.32 -2.60 21.21
CA ILE A 155 4.99 -3.90 21.83
C ILE A 155 3.69 -3.77 22.63
N SER A 156 3.63 -2.81 23.54
CA SER A 156 2.47 -2.59 24.41
C SER A 156 1.20 -2.29 23.60
N LEU A 157 1.32 -1.52 22.52
CA LEU A 157 0.24 -1.20 21.61
C LEU A 157 -0.31 -2.45 20.90
N ILE A 158 0.57 -3.30 20.35
CA ILE A 158 0.17 -4.53 19.67
C ILE A 158 -0.46 -5.51 20.66
N GLU A 159 0.11 -5.66 21.86
CA GLU A 159 -0.45 -6.49 22.95
C GLU A 159 -1.88 -6.04 23.28
N ASN A 160 -2.08 -4.73 23.49
CA ASN A 160 -3.40 -4.16 23.78
C ASN A 160 -4.40 -4.43 22.64
N GLU A 161 -4.05 -4.15 21.38
CA GLU A 161 -4.96 -4.37 20.24
C GLU A 161 -5.29 -5.85 20.00
N LEU A 162 -4.38 -6.77 20.35
CA LEU A 162 -4.65 -8.21 20.32
C LEU A 162 -5.66 -8.64 21.38
N GLU A 163 -5.75 -7.91 22.49
CA GLU A 163 -6.72 -8.15 23.57
C GLU A 163 -8.08 -7.52 23.25
N ILE A 164 -8.12 -6.24 22.89
CA ILE A 164 -9.37 -5.49 22.76
C ILE A 164 -10.06 -5.68 21.40
N HIS A 165 -9.31 -5.87 20.32
CA HIS A 165 -9.85 -5.99 18.96
C HIS A 165 -9.27 -7.18 18.18
N PRO A 166 -9.36 -8.42 18.71
CA PRO A 166 -8.76 -9.59 18.09
C PRO A 166 -9.42 -9.92 16.74
N SER A 167 -8.59 -10.25 15.75
CA SER A 167 -9.02 -10.90 14.52
C SER A 167 -7.94 -11.85 14.03
N PRO A 168 -8.25 -12.83 13.16
CA PRO A 168 -7.24 -13.74 12.62
C PRO A 168 -6.07 -13.01 11.94
N GLY A 169 -6.35 -11.92 11.21
CA GLY A 169 -5.35 -11.10 10.53
C GLY A 169 -4.43 -10.36 11.50
N ILE A 170 -5.02 -9.65 12.48
CA ILE A 170 -4.27 -8.91 13.50
C ILE A 170 -3.46 -9.89 14.37
N LYS A 171 -4.05 -11.02 14.77
CA LYS A 171 -3.35 -12.07 15.54
C LYS A 171 -2.17 -12.65 14.77
N SER A 172 -2.36 -13.02 13.52
CA SER A 172 -1.31 -13.61 12.69
C SER A 172 -0.12 -12.65 12.53
N ARG A 173 -0.38 -11.40 12.14
CA ARG A 173 0.68 -10.42 11.93
C ARG A 173 1.28 -9.91 13.24
N GLY A 174 0.45 -9.52 14.20
CA GLY A 174 0.86 -8.95 15.48
C GLY A 174 1.76 -9.91 16.26
N THR A 175 1.40 -11.19 16.35
CA THR A 175 2.26 -12.19 17.00
C THR A 175 3.63 -12.32 16.32
N LYS A 176 3.68 -12.20 14.99
CA LYS A 176 4.95 -12.26 14.25
C LYS A 176 5.83 -11.03 14.54
N LEU A 177 5.24 -9.84 14.62
CA LEU A 177 5.98 -8.61 14.92
C LEU A 177 6.41 -8.55 16.38
N LEU A 178 5.55 -8.92 17.33
CA LEU A 178 5.89 -9.02 18.76
C LEU A 178 7.11 -9.90 18.99
N ARG A 179 7.16 -11.09 18.37
CA ARG A 179 8.35 -11.97 18.49
C ARG A 179 9.64 -11.30 18.03
N LYS A 180 9.59 -10.47 16.98
CA LYS A 180 10.76 -9.71 16.52
C LYS A 180 11.13 -8.61 17.52
N LEU A 181 10.15 -7.81 17.92
CA LEU A 181 10.34 -6.67 18.81
C LEU A 181 10.88 -7.11 20.19
N CYS A 182 10.24 -8.10 20.83
CA CYS A 182 10.69 -8.68 22.09
C CYS A 182 12.14 -9.18 22.04
N LYS A 183 12.50 -9.87 20.95
CA LYS A 183 13.89 -10.32 20.73
C LYS A 183 14.87 -9.15 20.63
N GLN A 184 14.46 -8.04 20.03
CA GLN A 184 15.30 -6.84 19.89
C GLN A 184 15.41 -6.06 21.20
N THR A 185 14.39 -6.08 22.05
CA THR A 185 14.34 -5.32 23.31
C THR A 185 14.72 -6.13 24.55
N ASN A 186 15.05 -7.41 24.42
CA ASN A 186 15.31 -8.35 25.52
C ASN A 186 14.13 -8.45 26.53
N ARG A 187 12.91 -8.36 26.01
CA ARG A 187 11.65 -8.57 26.75
C ARG A 187 11.08 -9.94 26.40
#